data_AF-A0A8J3PW94-F1
#
_entry.id   AF-A0A8J3PW94-F1
#
_cell.length_a   1.000
_cell.length_b   1.000
_cell.length_c   1.000
_cell.angle_alpha   90.00
_cell.angle_beta   90.00
_cell.angle_gamma   90.00
#
_symmetry.space_group_name_H-M   'P 1'
#
loop_
_entity.id
_entity.type
_entity.pdbx_description
1 polymer ?
#
loop_
_entity_poly.entity_id
_entity_poly.type
_entity_poly.pdbx_seq_one_letter_code
_entity_poly.pdbx_strand_id
1 'polypeptide(L)'
;MPWTGPYSPAGQLEYPVDLGRRRAYSDRMAHGKTSFVCLPCRASYKQPYPGRGVDDRLCPRCAEPLIHVGSAFAAPRRSDKAGWRTLSVLLNAGVRFHKSCCGGPGYRPRTLSEVRARMAYARSTGEPFSRALVRRELP
;
A
#
# COMPACT_ATOMS: atom_id res chain seq x y z
N MET A 1 27.67 -55.32 -33.18
CA MET A 1 26.36 -54.68 -33.41
C MET A 1 26.59 -53.18 -33.55
N PRO A 2 26.26 -52.63 -34.72
CA PRO A 2 26.57 -51.27 -35.14
C PRO A 2 25.43 -50.31 -34.77
N TRP A 3 25.76 -49.06 -34.45
CA TRP A 3 24.86 -47.93 -34.73
C TRP A 3 25.72 -46.80 -35.28
N THR A 4 25.98 -46.88 -36.59
CA THR A 4 26.26 -45.75 -37.44
C THR A 4 24.94 -45.03 -37.71
N GLY A 5 24.74 -43.87 -37.10
CA GLY A 5 23.59 -43.01 -37.32
C GLY A 5 24.08 -41.58 -37.58
N PRO A 6 23.79 -40.97 -38.75
CA PRO A 6 24.27 -39.66 -39.12
C PRO A 6 23.29 -38.60 -38.62
N TYR A 7 23.76 -37.64 -37.82
CA TYR A 7 23.03 -36.40 -37.64
C TYR A 7 23.96 -35.22 -37.87
N SER A 8 24.02 -34.82 -39.14
CA SER A 8 24.24 -33.43 -39.53
C SER A 8 23.17 -32.55 -38.89
N PRO A 9 23.53 -31.43 -38.25
CA PRO A 9 22.63 -30.29 -38.17
C PRO A 9 22.96 -29.36 -39.34
N ALA A 10 22.43 -29.67 -40.52
CA ALA A 10 22.16 -28.64 -41.51
C ALA A 10 20.83 -28.00 -41.10
N GLY A 11 20.86 -26.71 -40.81
CA GLY A 11 19.67 -25.97 -40.42
C GLY A 11 19.98 -24.88 -39.42
N GLN A 12 20.72 -23.87 -39.89
CA GLN A 12 20.57 -22.52 -39.36
C GLN A 12 19.10 -22.13 -39.53
N LEU A 13 18.28 -22.37 -38.51
CA LEU A 13 17.05 -21.62 -38.35
C LEU A 13 17.46 -20.34 -37.64
N GLU A 14 17.62 -19.32 -38.47
CA GLU A 14 17.67 -17.93 -38.07
C GLU A 14 16.54 -17.67 -37.08
N TYR A 15 16.88 -17.49 -35.81
CA TYR A 15 15.94 -17.00 -34.82
C TYR A 15 15.62 -15.56 -35.22
N PRO A 16 14.38 -15.22 -35.58
CA PRO A 16 14.02 -13.82 -35.73
C PRO A 16 14.28 -13.15 -34.38
N VAL A 17 15.22 -12.22 -34.38
CA VAL A 17 15.42 -11.27 -33.28
C VAL A 17 14.20 -10.36 -33.24
N ASP A 18 13.10 -10.86 -32.67
CA ASP A 18 11.95 -10.06 -32.29
C ASP A 18 12.37 -9.11 -31.17
N LEU A 19 12.93 -7.97 -31.58
CA LEU A 19 13.21 -6.78 -30.78
C LEU A 19 11.91 -6.04 -30.39
N GLY A 20 10.88 -6.79 -30.01
CA GLY A 20 9.54 -6.27 -29.76
C GLY A 20 8.91 -6.64 -28.42
N ARG A 21 9.62 -7.36 -27.53
CA ARG A 21 8.98 -7.83 -26.28
C ARG A 21 9.89 -7.95 -25.05
N ARG A 22 10.96 -7.15 -24.95
CA ARG A 22 11.81 -7.06 -23.74
C ARG A 22 11.21 -6.17 -22.63
N ARG A 23 9.90 -6.22 -22.39
CA ARG A 23 9.24 -5.44 -21.33
C ARG A 23 8.57 -6.28 -20.24
N ALA A 24 8.68 -7.61 -20.31
CA ALA A 24 7.85 -8.52 -19.50
C ALA A 24 8.61 -9.40 -18.50
N TYR A 25 9.96 -9.37 -18.44
CA TYR A 25 10.72 -10.19 -17.49
C TYR A 25 11.22 -9.42 -16.26
N SER A 26 11.32 -8.09 -16.32
CA SER A 26 11.61 -7.24 -15.15
C SER A 26 10.41 -7.06 -14.20
N ASP A 27 9.22 -7.52 -14.63
CA ASP A 27 7.93 -7.42 -13.93
C ASP A 27 7.65 -8.60 -12.97
N ARG A 28 8.58 -9.56 -12.84
CA ARG A 28 8.42 -10.78 -12.03
C ARG A 28 9.21 -10.81 -10.72
N MET A 29 9.57 -9.67 -10.18
CA MET A 29 9.57 -9.49 -8.72
C MET A 29 8.41 -8.57 -8.43
N ALA A 30 7.25 -9.15 -8.07
CA ALA A 30 6.05 -8.40 -7.72
C ALA A 30 6.35 -7.51 -6.51
N HIS A 31 6.85 -6.30 -6.78
CA HIS A 31 6.99 -5.27 -5.76
C HIS A 31 5.59 -5.09 -5.16
N GLY A 32 5.44 -5.42 -3.88
CA GLY A 32 4.14 -5.44 -3.23
C GLY A 32 3.37 -4.14 -3.50
N LYS A 33 2.06 -4.23 -3.71
CA LYS A 33 1.24 -3.02 -3.81
C LYS A 33 0.97 -2.49 -2.40
N THR A 34 0.91 -1.18 -2.29
CA THR A 34 0.54 -0.46 -1.08
C THR A 34 -0.61 0.50 -1.38
N SER A 35 -1.25 1.01 -0.33
CA SER A 35 -2.34 1.97 -0.49
C SER A 35 -1.85 3.40 -0.34
N PHE A 36 -2.40 4.27 -1.17
CA PHE A 36 -2.29 5.71 -1.09
C PHE A 36 -3.68 6.31 -1.00
N VAL A 37 -3.84 7.43 -0.29
CA VAL A 37 -5.15 8.09 -0.13
C VAL A 37 -5.10 9.56 -0.47
N CYS A 38 -6.19 10.05 -1.04
CA CYS A 38 -6.49 11.48 -1.14
C CYS A 38 -7.65 11.77 -0.19
N LEU A 39 -7.39 12.55 0.86
CA LEU A 39 -8.41 12.90 1.86
C LEU A 39 -9.50 13.81 1.28
N PRO A 40 -9.19 14.88 0.51
CA PRO A 40 -10.22 15.71 -0.14
C PRO A 40 -11.15 14.90 -1.04
N CYS A 41 -10.58 14.04 -1.90
CA CYS A 41 -11.35 13.22 -2.83
C CYS A 41 -12.02 12.00 -2.20
N ARG A 42 -11.71 11.68 -0.93
CA ARG A 42 -12.16 10.46 -0.23
C ARG A 42 -11.91 9.23 -1.08
N ALA A 43 -10.65 9.06 -1.46
CA ALA A 43 -10.19 8.13 -2.47
C ALA A 43 -9.03 7.28 -1.97
N SER A 44 -8.97 6.02 -2.39
CA SER A 44 -7.80 5.17 -2.22
C SER A 44 -7.32 4.66 -3.57
N TYR A 45 -6.01 4.60 -3.75
CA TYR A 45 -5.32 4.11 -4.93
C TYR A 45 -4.34 3.02 -4.52
N LYS A 46 -4.40 1.85 -5.18
CA LYS A 46 -3.42 0.77 -4.99
C LYS A 46 -2.31 0.95 -6.02
N GLN A 47 -1.09 1.18 -5.54
CA GLN A 47 0.06 1.46 -6.39
C GLN A 47 1.29 0.72 -5.85
N PRO A 48 2.38 0.58 -6.62
CA PRO A 48 3.64 0.02 -6.13
C PRO A 48 4.17 0.80 -4.92
N TYR A 49 5.00 0.19 -4.07
CA TYR A 49 5.73 0.94 -3.04
C TYR A 49 6.55 2.07 -3.68
N PRO A 50 6.72 3.22 -3.00
CA PRO A 50 7.65 4.23 -3.46
C PRO A 50 9.07 3.64 -3.45
N GLY A 51 9.88 3.99 -4.44
CA GLY A 51 11.30 3.60 -4.49
C GLY A 51 12.12 4.28 -3.39
N ARG A 52 13.45 4.14 -3.41
CA ARG A 52 14.38 4.83 -2.48
C ARG A 52 14.49 6.36 -2.71
N GLY A 53 13.46 6.99 -3.29
CA GLY A 53 13.37 8.43 -3.54
C GLY A 53 12.00 8.97 -3.14
N VAL A 54 11.90 10.30 -2.99
CA VAL A 54 10.62 10.98 -2.72
C VAL A 54 9.75 10.85 -3.97
N ASP A 55 8.65 10.13 -3.86
CA ASP A 55 7.69 9.92 -4.94
C ASP A 55 6.47 10.79 -4.64
N ASP A 56 6.47 12.02 -5.17
CA ASP A 56 5.39 13.00 -5.01
C ASP A 56 4.21 12.59 -5.88
N ARG A 57 3.49 11.57 -5.41
CA ARG A 57 2.34 11.03 -6.13
C ARG A 57 1.16 11.97 -5.98
N LEU A 58 0.61 12.42 -7.10
CA LEU A 58 -0.54 13.31 -7.11
C LEU A 58 -1.85 12.54 -7.32
N CYS A 59 -2.93 13.06 -6.75
CA CYS A 59 -4.26 12.51 -6.95
C CYS A 59 -4.72 12.77 -8.39
N PRO A 60 -5.13 11.74 -9.17
CA PRO A 60 -5.56 11.93 -10.55
C PRO A 60 -6.88 12.70 -10.69
N ARG A 61 -7.54 13.05 -9.58
CA ARG A 61 -8.79 13.82 -9.56
C ARG A 61 -8.62 15.29 -9.21
N CYS A 62 -7.72 15.61 -8.29
CA CYS A 62 -7.58 16.96 -7.76
C CYS A 62 -6.13 17.45 -7.69
N ALA A 63 -5.18 16.69 -8.23
CA ALA A 63 -3.74 16.99 -8.23
C ALA A 63 -3.08 17.16 -6.85
N GLU A 64 -3.81 17.01 -5.74
CA GLU A 64 -3.24 17.05 -4.39
C GLU A 64 -2.33 15.86 -4.09
N PRO A 65 -1.28 16.02 -3.26
CA PRO A 65 -0.41 14.93 -2.83
C PRO A 65 -1.17 13.76 -2.20
N LEU A 66 -0.81 12.55 -2.60
CA LEU A 66 -1.33 11.32 -2.02
C LEU A 66 -0.54 10.91 -0.79
N ILE A 67 -1.26 10.56 0.27
CA ILE A 67 -0.64 10.08 1.51
C ILE A 67 -0.43 8.57 1.41
N HIS A 68 0.81 8.11 1.58
CA HIS A 68 1.10 6.68 1.74
C HIS A 68 0.51 6.18 3.07
N VAL A 69 -0.39 5.19 3.02
CA VAL A 69 -1.09 4.68 4.22
C VAL A 69 -0.75 3.24 4.59
N GLY A 70 -0.11 2.47 3.70
CA GLY A 70 0.33 1.11 3.97
C GLY A 70 -0.51 0.01 3.31
N SER A 71 0.04 -1.20 3.26
CA SER A 71 -0.50 -2.34 2.49
C SER A 71 -1.73 -2.99 3.11
N ALA A 72 -1.93 -2.85 4.43
CA ALA A 72 -3.06 -3.42 5.15
C ALA A 72 -4.29 -2.50 5.20
N PHE A 73 -4.22 -1.32 4.56
CA PHE A 73 -5.30 -0.36 4.58
C PHE A 73 -6.54 -0.86 3.82
N ALA A 74 -7.69 -0.80 4.49
CA ALA A 74 -9.02 -1.01 3.93
C ALA A 74 -9.78 0.32 3.91
N ALA A 75 -10.03 0.83 2.70
CA ALA A 75 -10.64 2.14 2.51
C ALA A 75 -12.10 2.18 2.97
N PRO A 76 -12.55 3.23 3.69
CA PRO A 76 -13.97 3.48 3.91
C PRO A 76 -14.70 3.69 2.57
N ARG A 77 -16.01 3.45 2.56
CA ARG A 77 -16.85 3.84 1.41
C ARG A 77 -16.68 5.34 1.15
N ARG A 78 -16.67 5.77 -0.11
CA ARG A 78 -16.47 7.21 -0.45
C ARG A 78 -17.49 8.11 0.24
N SER A 79 -18.74 7.68 0.37
CA SER A 79 -19.84 8.40 1.02
C SER A 79 -19.72 8.47 2.55
N ASP A 80 -18.93 7.60 3.18
CA ASP A 80 -18.78 7.51 4.64
C ASP A 80 -17.93 8.68 5.19
N LYS A 81 -18.56 9.84 5.36
CA LYS A 81 -17.91 11.05 5.87
C LYS A 81 -17.31 10.82 7.27
N ALA A 82 -17.89 9.96 8.09
CA ALA A 82 -17.37 9.69 9.44
C ALA A 82 -16.09 8.87 9.39
N GLY A 83 -16.07 7.77 8.62
CA GLY A 83 -14.88 6.95 8.43
C GLY A 83 -13.71 7.72 7.81
N TRP A 84 -13.99 8.60 6.83
CA TRP A 84 -12.95 9.47 6.26
C TRP A 84 -12.41 10.50 7.25
N ARG A 85 -13.25 11.06 8.13
CA ARG A 85 -12.78 11.96 9.20
C ARG A 85 -11.94 11.23 10.24
N THR A 86 -12.36 10.03 10.65
CA THR A 86 -11.56 9.16 11.53
C THR A 86 -10.19 8.90 10.92
N LEU A 87 -10.13 8.56 9.63
CA LEU A 87 -8.88 8.34 8.91
C LEU A 87 -8.00 9.59 8.92
N SER A 88 -8.55 10.78 8.63
CA SER A 88 -7.77 12.03 8.66
C SER A 88 -7.08 12.25 10.00
N VAL A 89 -7.79 12.01 11.12
CA VAL A 89 -7.19 12.14 12.46
C VAL A 89 -6.04 11.16 12.65
N LEU A 90 -6.24 9.89 12.28
CA LEU A 90 -5.20 8.87 12.38
C LEU A 90 -3.95 9.23 11.55
N LEU A 91 -4.15 9.67 10.30
CA LEU A 91 -3.02 9.98 9.42
C LEU A 91 -2.23 11.19 9.91
N ASN A 92 -2.91 12.22 10.40
CA ASN A 92 -2.28 13.40 11.00
C ASN A 92 -1.51 13.07 12.28
N ALA A 93 -1.97 12.08 13.05
CA ALA A 93 -1.24 11.56 14.20
C ALA A 93 -0.10 10.58 13.84
N GLY A 94 0.22 10.43 12.55
CA GLY A 94 1.28 9.52 12.07
C GLY A 94 0.90 8.04 12.08
N VAL A 95 -0.36 7.69 12.37
CA VAL A 95 -0.82 6.30 12.37
C VAL A 95 -0.94 5.80 10.93
N ARG A 96 -0.39 4.61 10.66
CA ARG A 96 -0.40 3.95 9.34
C ARG A 96 -0.89 2.50 9.46
N PHE A 97 -1.09 1.84 8.32
CA PHE A 97 -1.72 0.52 8.18
C PHE A 97 -0.78 -0.46 7.47
N HIS A 98 0.38 -0.73 8.08
CA HIS A 98 1.31 -1.74 7.58
C HIS A 98 0.95 -3.12 8.13
N LYS A 99 1.17 -4.16 7.32
CA LYS A 99 1.10 -5.54 7.81
C LYS A 99 2.33 -5.84 8.65
N SER A 100 2.18 -6.63 9.70
CA SER A 100 3.31 -7.29 10.36
C SER A 100 3.58 -8.64 9.66
N CYS A 101 4.70 -9.30 9.98
CA CYS A 101 5.05 -10.60 9.41
C CYS A 101 3.96 -11.67 9.61
N CYS A 102 3.17 -11.56 10.68
CA CYS A 102 2.16 -12.55 11.06
C CYS A 102 0.74 -11.97 11.16
N GLY A 103 0.47 -10.74 10.67
CA GLY A 103 -0.85 -10.13 10.86
C GLY A 103 -1.14 -8.79 10.19
N GLY A 104 -2.33 -8.28 10.48
CA GLY A 104 -2.79 -6.95 10.06
C GLY A 104 -2.17 -5.80 10.86
N PRO A 105 -2.66 -4.57 10.70
CA PRO A 105 -2.07 -3.37 11.31
C PRO A 105 -2.37 -3.22 12.82
N GLY A 106 -2.86 -4.29 13.47
CA GLY A 106 -3.46 -4.23 14.79
C GLY A 106 -4.78 -3.45 14.81
N TYR A 107 -5.20 -3.07 16.01
CA TYR A 107 -6.40 -2.28 16.20
C TYR A 107 -6.26 -0.87 15.60
N ARG A 108 -7.32 -0.40 14.95
CA ARG A 108 -7.47 0.95 14.43
C ARG A 108 -8.91 1.39 14.66
N PRO A 109 -9.14 2.55 15.31
CA PRO A 109 -10.49 3.03 15.55
C PRO A 109 -11.20 3.27 14.21
N ARG A 110 -12.47 2.90 14.16
CA ARG A 110 -13.31 2.99 12.96
C ARG A 110 -14.29 4.15 13.06
N THR A 111 -14.49 4.67 14.27
CA THR A 111 -15.46 5.71 14.57
C THR A 111 -14.82 6.92 15.25
N LEU A 112 -15.48 8.08 15.14
CA LEU A 112 -15.06 9.29 15.84
C LEU A 112 -15.21 9.16 17.36
N SER A 113 -16.14 8.34 17.84
CA SER A 113 -16.31 8.10 19.29
C SER A 113 -15.07 7.43 19.87
N GLU A 114 -14.58 6.37 19.23
CA GLU A 114 -13.36 5.67 19.63
C GLU A 114 -12.12 6.58 19.59
N VAL A 115 -12.03 7.45 18.58
CA VAL A 115 -10.97 8.46 18.48
C VAL A 115 -11.05 9.44 19.64
N ARG A 116 -12.24 9.99 19.93
CA ARG A 116 -12.42 10.94 21.03
C ARG A 116 -12.04 10.33 22.37
N ALA A 117 -12.48 9.11 22.66
CA ALA A 117 -12.13 8.42 23.89
C ALA A 117 -10.60 8.29 24.05
N ARG A 118 -9.90 7.87 22.98
CA ARG A 118 -8.44 7.72 22.98
C ARG A 118 -7.70 9.04 23.07
N MET A 119 -8.22 10.09 22.42
CA MET A 119 -7.65 11.43 22.53
C MET A 119 -7.85 12.03 23.93
N ALA A 120 -8.99 11.77 24.57
CA ALA A 120 -9.24 12.18 25.95
C ALA A 120 -8.25 11.49 26.90
N TYR A 121 -8.09 10.18 26.75
CA TYR A 121 -7.10 9.40 27.50
C TYR A 121 -5.66 9.90 27.28
N ALA A 122 -5.27 10.19 26.03
CA ALA A 122 -3.97 10.77 25.71
C ALA A 122 -3.73 12.08 26.46
N ARG A 123 -4.74 12.96 26.49
CA ARG A 123 -4.67 14.24 27.19
C ARG A 123 -4.59 14.08 28.70
N SER A 124 -5.34 13.15 29.29
CA SER A 124 -5.35 12.95 30.74
C SER A 124 -4.07 12.28 31.26
N THR A 125 -3.41 11.49 30.43
CA THR A 125 -2.20 10.73 30.82
C THR A 125 -0.89 11.32 30.33
N GLY A 126 -0.95 12.26 29.37
CA GLY A 126 0.23 12.75 28.65
C GLY A 126 0.77 11.77 27.61
N GLU A 127 0.10 10.65 27.35
CA GLU A 127 0.52 9.69 26.33
C GLU A 127 0.42 10.32 24.92
N PRO A 128 1.43 10.15 24.03
CA PRO A 128 1.36 10.68 22.68
C PRO A 128 0.15 10.13 21.91
N PHE A 129 -0.53 10.98 21.13
CA PHE A 129 -1.71 10.58 20.34
C PHE A 129 -1.44 9.39 19.42
N SER A 130 -0.25 9.31 18.81
CA SER A 130 0.14 8.18 17.93
C SER A 130 0.09 6.83 18.64
N ARG A 131 0.31 6.81 19.95
CA ARG A 131 0.28 5.60 20.80
C ARG A 131 -1.12 5.36 21.38
N ALA A 132 -1.75 6.40 21.91
CA ALA A 132 -3.10 6.31 22.47
C ALA A 132 -4.15 5.90 21.43
N LEU A 133 -4.08 6.45 20.20
CA LEU A 133 -5.03 6.15 19.12
C LEU A 133 -4.99 4.71 18.64
N VAL A 134 -3.93 3.96 18.94
CA VAL A 134 -3.76 2.57 18.51
C VAL A 134 -4.02 1.56 19.61
N ARG A 135 -4.34 2.02 20.83
CA ARG A 135 -4.71 1.13 21.94
C ARG A 135 -6.03 0.44 21.64
N ARG A 136 -6.05 -0.89 21.77
CA ARG A 136 -7.28 -1.67 21.63
C ARG A 136 -8.25 -1.36 22.77
N GLU A 137 -7.73 -1.29 23.98
CA GLU A 137 -8.48 -1.02 25.21
C GLU A 137 -7.90 0.20 25.92
N LEU A 138 -8.80 1.01 26.51
CA LEU A 138 -8.45 2.09 27.43
C LEU A 138 -8.64 1.57 28.86
N PRO A 139 -7.75 1.94 29.80
CA PRO A 139 -7.95 1.68 31.23
C PRO A 139 -9.24 2.29 31.78
#